data_AF-A0A0Q6UFY2-F1
#
_entry.id   AF-A0A0Q6UFY2-F1
#
_cell.length_a   1.000
_cell.length_b   1.000
_cell.length_c   1.000
_cell.angle_alpha   90.00
_cell.angle_beta   90.00
_cell.angle_gamma   90.00
#
_symmetry.space_group_name_H-M   'P 1'
#
loop_
_entity.id
_entity.type
_entity.pdbx_description
1 polymer ?
#
loop_
_entity_poly.entity_id
_entity_poly.type
_entity_poly.pdbx_seq_one_letter_code
_entity_poly.pdbx_strand_id
1 'polypeptide(L)'
;MNKPLTLIALAAASIGTVQAASTSLTNTQFAFTGVNGNTTVGGWSFVSFVDIAAGTTIYFTDTNVLQTTPAAGVFSTTAETFWSWTASAKVNAGTSVALLGTGVNGQYAAKSGAAGGTANGVVVNLNGGASNISSGGDILYAFQAASYATNYQASAITFLGALSNRGTYTSSDNPTAATGLSGIQLREYKVDAATATRYTQFTAQVTTNDAPFSSMAQLKSALAVNANWTTIAGSNSTPIVADVLAVTAVPEPESYALMLAGLAVMGGLARRRLRG
;
A
#
# COMPACT_ATOMS: atom_id res chain seq x y z
N MET A 1 21.04 39.96 -56.87
CA MET A 1 21.07 38.49 -56.69
C MET A 1 20.86 38.20 -55.22
N ASN A 2 19.66 37.71 -54.93
CA ASN A 2 19.14 37.48 -53.58
C ASN A 2 19.72 36.19 -53.00
N LYS A 3 20.21 36.23 -51.76
CA LYS A 3 20.37 35.05 -50.92
C LYS A 3 19.73 35.35 -49.55
N PRO A 4 18.58 34.78 -49.21
CA PRO A 4 18.08 34.86 -47.84
C PRO A 4 18.88 33.87 -46.98
N LEU A 5 19.53 34.38 -45.93
CA LEU A 5 20.08 33.59 -44.84
C LEU A 5 18.92 33.12 -43.96
N THR A 6 18.58 31.84 -44.07
CA THR A 6 17.62 31.16 -43.20
C THR A 6 18.24 30.99 -41.81
N LEU A 7 17.81 31.80 -40.84
CA LEU A 7 18.11 31.59 -39.43
C LEU A 7 17.23 30.44 -38.93
N ILE A 8 17.81 29.25 -38.75
CA ILE A 8 17.14 28.14 -38.05
C ILE A 8 17.27 28.41 -36.54
N ALA A 9 16.15 28.79 -35.92
CA ALA A 9 16.04 28.85 -34.47
C ALA A 9 16.07 27.44 -33.89
N LEU A 10 17.15 27.07 -33.21
CA LEU A 10 17.25 25.82 -32.46
C LEU A 10 16.60 26.03 -31.08
N ALA A 11 15.28 25.94 -31.01
CA ALA A 11 14.57 25.77 -29.75
C ALA A 11 14.67 24.29 -29.34
N ALA A 12 15.75 23.94 -28.64
CA ALA A 12 15.81 22.67 -27.92
C ALA A 12 14.85 22.76 -26.72
N ALA A 13 13.58 22.41 -26.95
CA ALA A 13 12.69 22.06 -25.86
C ALA A 13 13.23 20.77 -25.24
N SER A 14 13.99 20.90 -24.15
CA SER A 14 14.18 19.80 -23.22
C SER A 14 12.82 19.47 -22.63
N ILE A 15 12.08 18.58 -23.28
CA ILE A 15 10.98 17.86 -22.66
C ILE A 15 11.65 16.95 -21.63
N GLY A 16 12.00 17.53 -20.48
CA GLY A 16 12.16 16.75 -19.28
C GLY A 16 10.80 16.11 -19.06
N THR A 17 10.70 14.80 -19.25
CA THR A 17 9.61 14.04 -18.68
C THR A 17 9.62 14.37 -17.20
N VAL A 18 8.65 15.16 -16.75
CA VAL A 18 8.42 15.34 -15.33
C VAL A 18 8.09 13.95 -14.82
N GLN A 19 9.09 13.24 -14.30
CA GLN A 19 8.88 11.97 -13.63
C GLN A 19 7.91 12.30 -12.50
N ALA A 20 6.69 11.75 -12.61
CA ALA A 20 5.64 12.01 -11.64
C ALA A 20 6.20 11.76 -10.24
N ALA A 21 5.89 12.64 -9.30
CA ALA A 21 6.39 12.54 -7.93
C ALA A 21 6.04 11.14 -7.39
N SER A 22 7.05 10.31 -7.16
CA SER A 22 6.88 8.98 -6.57
C SER A 22 7.05 9.10 -5.05
N THR A 23 6.03 8.72 -4.29
CA THR A 23 6.15 8.57 -2.83
C THR A 23 7.04 7.37 -2.52
N SER A 24 8.14 7.60 -1.80
CA SER A 24 8.91 6.52 -1.18
C SER A 24 8.24 6.14 0.15
N LEU A 25 7.85 4.86 0.26
CA LEU A 25 7.23 4.26 1.42
C LEU A 25 8.26 3.42 2.18
N THR A 26 8.10 3.40 3.49
CA THR A 26 8.85 2.53 4.41
C THR A 26 7.94 1.45 4.99
N ASN A 27 8.54 0.42 5.58
CA ASN A 27 7.85 -0.72 6.20
C ASN A 27 6.86 -0.36 7.33
N THR A 28 6.88 0.86 7.85
CA THR A 28 5.95 1.35 8.89
C THR A 28 4.82 2.22 8.35
N GLN A 29 4.78 2.44 7.04
CA GLN A 29 3.87 3.35 6.34
C GLN A 29 2.81 2.63 5.50
N PHE A 30 2.80 1.31 5.51
CA PHE A 30 1.87 0.48 4.74
C PHE A 30 1.29 -0.61 5.63
N ALA A 31 0.04 -0.97 5.37
CA ALA A 31 -0.57 -2.14 5.94
C ALA A 31 -1.54 -2.78 4.97
N PHE A 32 -1.57 -4.10 4.93
CA PHE A 32 -2.68 -4.80 4.33
C PHE A 32 -3.92 -4.71 5.22
N THR A 33 -5.09 -4.69 4.60
CA THR A 33 -6.39 -4.54 5.29
C THR A 33 -7.38 -5.66 4.96
N GLY A 34 -7.05 -6.52 4.00
CA GLY A 34 -7.80 -7.74 3.73
C GLY A 34 -7.34 -8.49 2.49
N VAL A 35 -7.83 -9.71 2.36
CA VAL A 35 -7.58 -10.59 1.21
C VAL A 35 -8.70 -11.60 1.04
N ASN A 36 -8.99 -11.90 -0.22
CA ASN A 36 -9.98 -12.86 -0.68
C ASN A 36 -9.29 -13.80 -1.68
N GLY A 37 -9.05 -15.04 -1.26
CA GLY A 37 -8.37 -16.09 -2.02
C GLY A 37 -9.30 -16.93 -2.90
N ASN A 38 -10.34 -16.31 -3.48
CA ASN A 38 -11.27 -17.03 -4.35
C ASN A 38 -10.72 -17.14 -5.79
N THR A 39 -10.87 -18.34 -6.38
CA THR A 39 -10.43 -18.68 -7.74
C THR A 39 -11.26 -18.04 -8.86
N THR A 40 -12.45 -17.50 -8.55
CA THR A 40 -13.32 -16.86 -9.54
C THR A 40 -13.26 -15.34 -9.47
N VAL A 41 -13.30 -14.75 -8.26
CA VAL A 41 -13.17 -13.31 -8.03
C VAL A 41 -12.36 -13.09 -6.75
N GLY A 42 -11.03 -13.03 -6.88
CA GLY A 42 -10.11 -12.78 -5.78
C GLY A 42 -9.85 -11.29 -5.54
N GLY A 43 -8.99 -10.97 -4.58
CA GLY A 43 -8.51 -9.60 -4.38
C GLY A 43 -7.83 -9.38 -3.05
N TRP A 44 -7.19 -8.23 -2.91
CA TRP A 44 -6.59 -7.77 -1.65
C TRP A 44 -6.77 -6.28 -1.49
N SER A 45 -6.62 -5.78 -0.27
CA SER A 45 -6.66 -4.34 0.00
C SER A 45 -5.55 -3.92 0.95
N PHE A 46 -5.17 -2.66 0.85
CA PHE A 46 -4.15 -2.06 1.68
C PHE A 46 -4.50 -0.62 2.05
N VAL A 47 -3.79 -0.08 3.03
CA VAL A 47 -3.81 1.33 3.41
C VAL A 47 -2.39 1.85 3.51
N SER A 48 -2.19 3.10 3.12
CA SER A 48 -0.96 3.84 3.42
C SER A 48 -1.19 4.80 4.58
N PHE A 49 -0.23 4.89 5.48
CA PHE A 49 -0.27 5.82 6.62
C PHE A 49 0.31 7.20 6.28
N VAL A 50 0.69 7.40 5.02
CA VAL A 50 1.12 8.67 4.44
C VAL A 50 0.44 8.87 3.08
N ASP A 51 0.43 10.10 2.59
CA ASP A 51 -0.09 10.42 1.26
C ASP A 51 0.75 9.73 0.17
N ILE A 52 0.06 9.08 -0.77
CA ILE A 52 0.66 8.53 -1.98
C ILE A 52 0.44 9.53 -3.11
N ALA A 53 1.52 10.01 -3.73
CA ALA A 53 1.45 10.88 -4.89
C ALA A 53 1.07 10.08 -6.16
N ALA A 54 0.44 10.76 -7.12
CA ALA A 54 0.14 10.19 -8.43
C ALA A 54 1.43 9.72 -9.12
N GLY A 55 1.39 8.56 -9.77
CA GLY A 55 2.55 7.93 -10.40
C GLY A 55 3.38 7.05 -9.45
N THR A 56 3.07 7.00 -8.16
CA THR A 56 3.72 6.06 -7.24
C THR A 56 3.33 4.63 -7.60
N THR A 57 4.33 3.75 -7.75
CA THR A 57 4.12 2.32 -7.98
C THR A 57 4.40 1.52 -6.71
N ILE A 58 3.52 0.56 -6.41
CA ILE A 58 3.72 -0.49 -5.42
C ILE A 58 3.64 -1.83 -6.16
N TYR A 59 4.63 -2.67 -5.91
CA TYR A 59 4.72 -4.01 -6.49
C TYR A 59 4.20 -5.05 -5.50
N PHE A 60 3.68 -6.13 -6.05
CA PHE A 60 3.18 -7.26 -5.29
C PHE A 60 3.69 -8.56 -5.89
N THR A 61 3.92 -9.57 -5.05
CA THR A 61 4.23 -10.93 -5.52
C THR A 61 3.85 -11.96 -4.48
N ASP A 62 3.47 -13.14 -4.94
CA ASP A 62 3.36 -14.37 -4.15
C ASP A 62 4.65 -15.20 -4.14
N THR A 63 5.65 -14.81 -4.94
CA THR A 63 6.94 -15.50 -5.01
C THR A 63 7.62 -15.56 -3.64
N ASN A 64 8.09 -16.75 -3.28
CA ASN A 64 8.85 -16.97 -2.05
C ASN A 64 10.08 -16.06 -1.94
N VAL A 65 10.30 -15.48 -0.76
CA VAL A 65 11.47 -14.66 -0.43
C VAL A 65 12.56 -15.54 0.18
N LEU A 66 13.76 -15.48 -0.38
CA LEU A 66 14.91 -16.28 0.05
C LEU A 66 15.47 -15.76 1.38
N GLN A 67 15.67 -16.67 2.36
CA GLN A 67 16.15 -16.31 3.70
C GLN A 67 17.61 -15.85 3.75
N THR A 68 18.49 -16.61 3.08
CA THR A 68 19.85 -16.16 2.79
C THR A 68 19.78 -15.55 1.41
N THR A 69 20.13 -14.27 1.27
CA THR A 69 20.29 -13.68 -0.07
C THR A 69 21.55 -14.32 -0.63
N PRO A 70 21.48 -15.32 -1.53
CA PRO A 70 22.70 -15.72 -2.21
C PRO A 70 23.04 -14.54 -3.14
N ALA A 71 24.18 -14.58 -3.82
CA ALA A 71 24.45 -13.66 -4.93
C ALA A 71 23.31 -13.60 -6.00
N ALA A 72 22.37 -14.53 -5.92
CA ALA A 72 21.17 -14.69 -6.73
C ALA A 72 19.93 -13.85 -6.32
N GLY A 73 19.98 -12.93 -5.34
CA GLY A 73 18.88 -11.98 -5.06
C GLY A 73 17.82 -12.41 -4.02
N VAL A 74 16.74 -11.64 -3.88
CA VAL A 74 15.77 -11.76 -2.76
C VAL A 74 14.61 -12.72 -3.01
N PHE A 75 14.22 -12.95 -4.26
CA PHE A 75 13.09 -13.83 -4.60
C PHE A 75 13.60 -15.16 -5.13
N SER A 76 12.82 -16.22 -4.93
CA SER A 76 13.08 -17.53 -5.51
C SER A 76 13.19 -17.47 -7.03
N THR A 77 14.08 -18.28 -7.61
CA THR A 77 14.25 -18.39 -9.07
C THR A 77 13.05 -19.07 -9.74
N THR A 78 12.27 -19.84 -9.00
CA THR A 78 10.95 -20.33 -9.41
C THR A 78 9.93 -19.24 -9.12
N ALA A 79 10.04 -18.13 -9.87
CA ALA A 79 9.17 -16.98 -9.71
C ALA A 79 7.71 -17.36 -9.99
N GLU A 80 6.84 -16.95 -9.07
CA GLU A 80 5.39 -16.94 -9.28
C GLU A 80 5.00 -15.60 -9.90
N THR A 81 3.86 -15.03 -9.56
CA THR A 81 3.31 -13.89 -10.28
C THR A 81 3.80 -12.57 -9.68
N PHE A 82 4.06 -11.59 -10.55
CA PHE A 82 4.37 -10.22 -10.15
C PHE A 82 3.31 -9.26 -10.68
N TRP A 83 2.89 -8.34 -9.82
CA TRP A 83 1.95 -7.28 -10.16
C TRP A 83 2.51 -5.93 -9.78
N SER A 84 2.03 -4.88 -10.45
CA SER A 84 2.18 -3.51 -9.98
C SER A 84 0.82 -2.83 -9.89
N TRP A 85 0.63 -2.02 -8.86
CA TRP A 85 -0.37 -0.96 -8.83
C TRP A 85 0.35 0.38 -8.96
N THR A 86 -0.08 1.22 -9.90
CA THR A 86 0.41 2.60 -10.01
C THR A 86 -0.73 3.57 -9.77
N ALA A 87 -0.55 4.48 -8.82
CA ALA A 87 -1.55 5.48 -8.46
C ALA A 87 -1.84 6.42 -9.65
N SER A 88 -3.09 6.51 -10.10
CA SER A 88 -3.47 7.42 -11.19
C SER A 88 -3.65 8.87 -10.72
N ALA A 89 -3.87 9.04 -9.41
CA ALA A 89 -4.05 10.32 -8.73
C ALA A 89 -3.47 10.23 -7.31
N LYS A 90 -3.41 11.35 -6.60
CA LYS A 90 -3.04 11.37 -5.18
C LYS A 90 -4.03 10.50 -4.38
N VAL A 91 -3.51 9.62 -3.52
CA VAL A 91 -4.29 8.86 -2.52
C VAL A 91 -3.90 9.40 -1.14
N ASN A 92 -4.87 9.94 -0.42
CA ASN A 92 -4.62 10.50 0.91
C ASN A 92 -4.31 9.40 1.93
N ALA A 93 -3.47 9.70 2.91
CA ALA A 93 -3.16 8.84 4.03
C ALA A 93 -4.46 8.32 4.70
N GLY A 94 -4.46 7.06 5.11
CA GLY A 94 -5.61 6.38 5.71
C GLY A 94 -6.59 5.83 4.67
N THR A 95 -6.56 6.29 3.42
CA THR A 95 -7.47 5.79 2.40
C THR A 95 -7.13 4.33 2.04
N SER A 96 -8.12 3.44 2.20
CA SER A 96 -8.00 2.05 1.75
C SER A 96 -8.02 1.99 0.21
N VAL A 97 -7.13 1.18 -0.35
CA VAL A 97 -7.06 0.83 -1.77
C VAL A 97 -7.30 -0.66 -1.90
N ALA A 98 -8.26 -1.04 -2.74
CA ALA A 98 -8.63 -2.42 -2.98
C ALA A 98 -8.36 -2.79 -4.43
N LEU A 99 -7.70 -3.93 -4.63
CA LEU A 99 -7.47 -4.57 -5.91
C LEU A 99 -8.50 -5.69 -6.05
N LEU A 100 -9.47 -5.46 -6.91
CA LEU A 100 -10.66 -6.28 -7.08
C LEU A 100 -10.53 -7.15 -8.32
N GLY A 101 -10.57 -8.47 -8.18
CA GLY A 101 -10.57 -9.39 -9.32
C GLY A 101 -11.77 -9.11 -10.23
N THR A 102 -11.58 -9.17 -11.54
CA THR A 102 -12.65 -8.85 -12.51
C THR A 102 -13.45 -10.05 -12.98
N GLY A 103 -13.18 -11.26 -12.45
CA GLY A 103 -13.77 -12.50 -12.96
C GLY A 103 -13.02 -13.12 -14.14
N VAL A 104 -12.06 -12.38 -14.70
CA VAL A 104 -11.14 -12.88 -15.73
C VAL A 104 -9.81 -13.21 -15.06
N ASN A 105 -9.32 -14.44 -15.26
CA ASN A 105 -8.02 -14.88 -14.76
C ASN A 105 -6.96 -13.81 -15.09
N GLY A 106 -6.27 -13.31 -14.07
CA GLY A 106 -5.18 -12.36 -14.31
C GLY A 106 -5.49 -10.90 -13.99
N GLN A 107 -6.76 -10.50 -13.95
CA GLN A 107 -7.12 -9.08 -14.04
C GLN A 107 -7.71 -8.51 -12.76
N TYR A 108 -7.17 -7.36 -12.34
CA TYR A 108 -7.59 -6.60 -11.19
C TYR A 108 -7.96 -5.17 -11.57
N ALA A 109 -9.04 -4.66 -10.97
CA ALA A 109 -9.39 -3.24 -10.99
C ALA A 109 -9.06 -2.62 -9.62
N ALA A 110 -8.33 -1.51 -9.61
CA ALA A 110 -8.03 -0.79 -8.37
C ALA A 110 -9.09 0.27 -8.06
N LYS A 111 -9.57 0.30 -6.82
CA LYS A 111 -10.53 1.27 -6.31
C LYS A 111 -10.09 1.77 -4.93
N SER A 112 -10.34 3.05 -4.61
CA SER A 112 -10.12 3.60 -3.26
C SER A 112 -11.41 3.99 -2.56
N GLY A 113 -11.37 3.94 -1.23
CA GLY A 113 -12.41 4.47 -0.37
C GLY A 113 -13.50 3.44 -0.06
N ALA A 114 -14.76 3.86 -0.19
CA ALA A 114 -15.95 3.06 0.10
C ALA A 114 -16.16 1.86 -0.82
N ALA A 115 -17.06 0.94 -0.45
CA ALA A 115 -17.37 -0.24 -1.27
C ALA A 115 -17.80 0.18 -2.69
N GLY A 116 -17.05 -0.26 -3.70
CA GLY A 116 -17.26 0.17 -5.09
C GLY A 116 -16.69 1.55 -5.45
N GLY A 117 -15.78 2.09 -4.64
CA GLY A 117 -15.21 3.44 -4.71
C GLY A 117 -14.49 3.84 -6.00
N THR A 118 -13.88 5.02 -6.00
CA THR A 118 -13.31 5.65 -7.21
C THR A 118 -12.10 4.89 -7.72
N ALA A 119 -12.01 4.69 -9.04
CA ALA A 119 -10.82 4.13 -9.66
C ALA A 119 -9.59 5.00 -9.33
N ASN A 120 -8.55 4.39 -8.78
CA ASN A 120 -7.43 5.15 -8.17
C ASN A 120 -6.04 4.68 -8.61
N GLY A 121 -5.97 3.81 -9.62
CA GLY A 121 -4.71 3.34 -10.15
C GLY A 121 -4.88 2.33 -11.26
N VAL A 122 -3.75 1.99 -11.89
CA VAL A 122 -3.67 0.96 -12.91
C VAL A 122 -2.97 -0.25 -12.32
N VAL A 123 -3.58 -1.43 -12.46
CA VAL A 123 -2.95 -2.71 -12.10
C VAL A 123 -2.41 -3.38 -13.35
N VAL A 124 -1.18 -3.85 -13.30
CA VAL A 124 -0.51 -4.55 -14.41
C VAL A 124 0.03 -5.87 -13.89
N ASN A 125 -0.22 -6.95 -14.63
CA ASN A 125 0.44 -8.23 -14.46
C ASN A 125 1.77 -8.18 -15.25
N LEU A 126 2.89 -8.35 -14.55
CA LEU A 126 4.22 -8.03 -15.06
C LEU A 126 4.91 -9.21 -15.75
N ASN A 127 4.48 -10.45 -15.46
CA ASN A 127 5.08 -11.66 -16.02
C ASN A 127 4.08 -12.69 -16.56
N GLY A 128 2.80 -12.33 -16.65
CA GLY A 128 1.75 -13.17 -17.25
C GLY A 128 1.31 -14.35 -16.39
N GLY A 129 1.75 -14.43 -15.14
CA GLY A 129 1.35 -15.48 -14.19
C GLY A 129 -0.12 -15.39 -13.78
N ALA A 130 -0.66 -16.47 -13.22
CA ALA A 130 -2.05 -16.48 -12.75
C ALA A 130 -2.20 -15.56 -11.53
N SER A 131 -3.24 -14.73 -11.54
CA SER A 131 -3.38 -13.63 -10.57
C SER A 131 -3.94 -14.00 -9.20
N ASN A 132 -4.09 -15.28 -8.85
CA ASN A 132 -4.95 -15.67 -7.75
C ASN A 132 -4.13 -16.13 -6.55
N ILE A 133 -4.27 -15.46 -5.41
CA ILE A 133 -3.82 -16.00 -4.13
C ILE A 133 -4.69 -17.21 -3.82
N SER A 134 -4.07 -18.37 -3.73
CA SER A 134 -4.75 -19.62 -3.44
C SER A 134 -5.36 -19.59 -2.04
N SER A 135 -6.34 -20.47 -1.82
CA SER A 135 -6.91 -20.68 -0.50
C SER A 135 -6.01 -21.53 0.42
N GLY A 136 -4.75 -21.81 0.09
CA GLY A 136 -3.94 -22.65 0.96
C GLY A 136 -2.44 -22.55 0.72
N GLY A 137 -1.76 -21.79 1.57
CA GLY A 137 -0.30 -21.86 1.73
C GLY A 137 0.51 -20.73 1.10
N ASP A 138 -0.15 -19.64 0.70
CA ASP A 138 0.47 -18.52 -0.02
C ASP A 138 0.80 -17.35 0.92
N ILE A 139 1.71 -16.51 0.44
CA ILE A 139 2.09 -15.26 1.08
C ILE A 139 2.10 -14.18 0.00
N LEU A 140 1.34 -13.10 0.19
CA LEU A 140 1.42 -11.93 -0.67
C LEU A 140 2.36 -10.91 -0.02
N TYR A 141 3.42 -10.53 -0.72
CA TYR A 141 4.32 -9.44 -0.34
C TYR A 141 3.95 -8.16 -1.09
N ALA A 142 4.02 -7.03 -0.39
CA ALA A 142 4.03 -5.69 -1.00
C ALA A 142 5.42 -5.08 -0.87
N PHE A 143 5.91 -4.44 -1.92
CA PHE A 143 7.23 -3.83 -1.93
C PHE A 143 7.33 -2.63 -2.90
N GLN A 144 8.36 -1.82 -2.71
CA GLN A 144 8.78 -0.79 -3.65
C GLN A 144 10.16 -1.10 -4.23
N ALA A 145 10.32 -0.75 -5.50
CA ALA A 145 11.58 -0.77 -6.22
C ALA A 145 11.55 0.31 -7.32
N ALA A 146 12.72 0.66 -7.87
CA ALA A 146 12.81 1.68 -8.92
C ALA A 146 12.11 1.26 -10.23
N SER A 147 12.15 -0.03 -10.54
CA SER A 147 11.50 -0.63 -11.72
C SER A 147 11.18 -2.10 -11.46
N TYR A 148 10.37 -2.70 -12.34
CA TYR A 148 10.16 -4.14 -12.33
C TYR A 148 11.46 -4.90 -12.63
N ALA A 149 11.73 -5.96 -11.85
CA ALA A 149 12.72 -6.98 -12.12
C ALA A 149 12.20 -8.32 -11.59
N THR A 150 12.54 -9.42 -12.23
CA THR A 150 12.22 -10.77 -11.74
C THR A 150 13.11 -11.18 -10.56
N ASN A 151 14.18 -10.42 -10.30
CA ASN A 151 15.14 -10.74 -9.27
C ASN A 151 15.84 -9.49 -8.74
N TYR A 152 15.45 -9.07 -7.52
CA TYR A 152 16.00 -7.87 -6.90
C TYR A 152 17.18 -8.19 -6.00
N GLN A 153 18.16 -7.29 -5.97
CA GLN A 153 19.15 -7.24 -4.90
C GLN A 153 18.49 -6.64 -3.65
N ALA A 154 18.93 -7.06 -2.45
CA ALA A 154 18.33 -6.60 -1.19
C ALA A 154 18.39 -5.07 -1.02
N SER A 155 19.39 -4.39 -1.58
CA SER A 155 19.52 -2.93 -1.55
C SER A 155 18.61 -2.19 -2.55
N ALA A 156 17.98 -2.91 -3.49
CA ALA A 156 17.16 -2.34 -4.56
C ALA A 156 15.64 -2.50 -4.32
N ILE A 157 15.27 -3.05 -3.16
CA ILE A 157 13.90 -3.37 -2.79
C ILE A 157 13.62 -2.92 -1.36
N THR A 158 12.44 -2.35 -1.14
CA THR A 158 11.92 -2.04 0.19
C THR A 158 10.62 -2.80 0.39
N PHE A 159 10.61 -3.79 1.27
CA PHE A 159 9.38 -4.47 1.64
C PHE A 159 8.51 -3.57 2.52
N LEU A 160 7.20 -3.61 2.25
CA LEU A 160 6.21 -2.75 2.88
C LEU A 160 5.29 -3.51 3.83
N GLY A 161 4.93 -4.74 3.48
CA GLY A 161 3.96 -5.56 4.21
C GLY A 161 3.85 -6.95 3.62
N ALA A 162 3.27 -7.86 4.39
CA ALA A 162 2.94 -9.21 3.96
C ALA A 162 1.58 -9.67 4.51
N LEU A 163 0.84 -10.42 3.71
CA LEU A 163 -0.32 -11.20 4.11
C LEU A 163 -0.02 -12.67 3.89
N SER A 164 -0.35 -13.53 4.85
CA SER A 164 -0.18 -14.97 4.67
C SER A 164 -1.40 -15.75 5.12
N ASN A 165 -1.79 -16.75 4.31
CA ASN A 165 -2.68 -17.81 4.78
C ASN A 165 -1.97 -19.12 5.11
N ARG A 166 -0.65 -19.07 5.20
CA ARG A 166 0.15 -20.22 5.53
C ARG A 166 0.07 -20.48 7.03
N GLY A 167 -0.28 -21.71 7.40
CA GLY A 167 -0.38 -22.12 8.80
C GLY A 167 0.98 -22.41 9.47
N THR A 168 2.05 -22.62 8.69
CA THR A 168 3.40 -22.87 9.19
C THR A 168 4.43 -22.49 8.12
N TYR A 169 5.45 -21.71 8.50
CA TYR A 169 6.53 -21.35 7.58
C TYR A 169 7.66 -22.38 7.60
N THR A 170 8.11 -22.78 6.42
CA THR A 170 9.39 -23.46 6.24
C THR A 170 10.54 -22.44 6.20
N SER A 171 11.77 -22.91 6.33
CA SER A 171 12.96 -22.04 6.27
C SER A 171 13.24 -21.44 4.88
N SER A 172 12.47 -21.75 3.85
CA SER A 172 12.63 -21.12 2.53
C SER A 172 11.65 -19.97 2.31
N ASP A 173 10.56 -19.92 3.09
CA ASP A 173 9.38 -19.08 2.81
C ASP A 173 8.90 -18.38 4.09
N ASN A 174 9.81 -18.10 5.02
CA ASN A 174 9.45 -17.46 6.29
C ASN A 174 9.58 -15.93 6.19
N PRO A 175 8.47 -15.19 6.18
CA PRO A 175 8.48 -13.74 6.09
C PRO A 175 9.13 -13.07 7.31
N THR A 176 9.30 -13.80 8.42
CA THR A 176 9.93 -13.29 9.65
C THR A 176 11.44 -13.53 9.72
N ALA A 177 11.99 -14.36 8.84
CA ALA A 177 13.41 -14.72 8.84
C ALA A 177 14.16 -14.26 7.58
N ALA A 178 13.47 -13.79 6.54
CA ALA A 178 14.12 -13.33 5.33
C ALA A 178 14.71 -11.92 5.45
N THR A 179 15.83 -11.70 4.77
CA THR A 179 16.56 -10.42 4.79
C THR A 179 15.70 -9.31 4.18
N GLY A 180 15.61 -8.16 4.85
CA GLY A 180 14.84 -7.00 4.38
C GLY A 180 13.35 -7.01 4.77
N LEU A 181 12.87 -8.06 5.44
CA LEU A 181 11.48 -8.14 5.94
C LEU A 181 11.31 -7.69 7.40
N SER A 182 12.40 -7.32 8.09
CA SER A 182 12.32 -6.83 9.46
C SER A 182 11.43 -5.57 9.54
N GLY A 183 10.45 -5.60 10.44
CA GLY A 183 9.58 -4.46 10.74
C GLY A 183 8.41 -4.25 9.78
N ILE A 184 8.22 -5.11 8.78
CA ILE A 184 6.98 -5.08 7.98
C ILE A 184 5.79 -5.56 8.84
N GLN A 185 4.60 -5.06 8.52
CA GLN A 185 3.39 -5.70 9.01
C GLN A 185 3.23 -7.07 8.32
N LEU A 186 3.26 -8.15 9.08
CA LEU A 186 2.83 -9.47 8.64
C LEU A 186 1.47 -9.79 9.27
N ARG A 187 0.46 -10.03 8.43
CA ARG A 187 -0.86 -10.47 8.88
C ARG A 187 -1.11 -11.90 8.45
N GLU A 188 -1.28 -12.76 9.44
CA GLU A 188 -1.64 -14.16 9.25
C GLU A 188 -3.14 -14.36 9.34
N TYR A 189 -3.70 -15.15 8.44
CA TYR A 189 -5.09 -15.54 8.49
C TYR A 189 -5.21 -17.02 8.11
N LYS A 190 -5.73 -17.84 9.01
CA LYS A 190 -5.84 -19.27 8.72
C LYS A 190 -6.98 -19.50 7.75
N VAL A 191 -6.68 -19.99 6.55
CA VAL A 191 -7.68 -20.64 5.73
C VAL A 191 -7.85 -22.06 6.27
N ASP A 192 -9.04 -22.36 6.77
CA ASP A 192 -9.42 -23.72 7.06
C ASP A 192 -9.83 -24.42 5.74
N ALA A 193 -9.03 -25.43 5.38
CA ALA A 193 -9.23 -26.27 4.21
C ALA A 193 -10.54 -27.09 4.30
N ALA A 194 -11.05 -27.37 5.50
CA ALA A 194 -12.30 -28.10 5.70
C ALA A 194 -13.54 -27.22 5.50
N THR A 195 -13.47 -25.93 5.86
CA THR A 195 -14.59 -24.97 5.71
C THR A 195 -14.48 -24.07 4.48
N ALA A 196 -13.42 -24.21 3.67
CA ALA A 196 -13.12 -23.34 2.53
C ALA A 196 -13.16 -21.86 2.91
N THR A 197 -12.58 -21.52 4.06
CA THR A 197 -12.51 -20.15 4.55
C THR A 197 -11.64 -19.31 3.62
N ARG A 198 -12.21 -18.40 2.85
CA ARG A 198 -11.51 -17.77 1.71
C ARG A 198 -11.21 -16.29 1.89
N TYR A 199 -11.46 -15.77 3.08
CA TYR A 199 -11.62 -14.34 3.27
C TYR A 199 -11.19 -13.89 4.67
N THR A 200 -10.32 -12.88 4.74
CA THR A 200 -10.07 -12.10 5.95
C THR A 200 -10.14 -10.61 5.66
N GLN A 201 -10.70 -9.84 6.58
CA GLN A 201 -10.67 -8.38 6.49
C GLN A 201 -10.59 -7.73 7.87
N PHE A 202 -10.04 -6.52 7.88
CA PHE A 202 -10.18 -5.59 9.00
C PHE A 202 -11.63 -5.11 9.10
N THR A 203 -12.24 -5.23 10.27
CA THR A 203 -13.68 -4.95 10.51
C THR A 203 -13.93 -3.96 11.64
N ALA A 204 -12.91 -3.27 12.15
CA ALA A 204 -13.16 -2.21 13.14
C ALA A 204 -13.80 -0.95 12.52
N GLN A 205 -13.78 -0.84 11.19
CA GLN A 205 -14.51 0.15 10.43
C GLN A 205 -14.91 -0.47 9.08
N VAL A 206 -16.17 -0.81 8.92
CA VAL A 206 -16.72 -1.60 7.80
C VAL A 206 -17.83 -0.88 7.07
N THR A 207 -18.41 0.17 7.65
CA THR A 207 -19.46 0.99 7.05
C THR A 207 -19.16 2.48 7.25
N THR A 208 -19.70 3.34 6.38
CA THR A 208 -19.67 4.81 6.59
C THR A 208 -20.32 5.27 7.91
N ASN A 209 -21.07 4.39 8.60
CA ASN A 209 -21.72 4.67 9.87
C ASN A 209 -20.83 4.39 11.08
N ASP A 210 -19.70 3.67 10.90
CA ASP A 210 -18.75 3.40 11.97
C ASP A 210 -17.96 4.68 12.31
N ALA A 211 -17.67 4.87 13.59
CA ALA A 211 -16.91 6.02 14.05
C ALA A 211 -15.50 6.02 13.43
N PRO A 212 -15.10 7.09 12.72
CA PRO A 212 -13.75 7.20 12.17
C PRO A 212 -12.67 7.12 13.24
N PHE A 213 -11.51 6.56 12.90
CA PHE A 213 -10.35 6.65 13.78
C PHE A 213 -9.94 8.11 13.94
N SER A 214 -9.78 8.55 15.18
CA SER A 214 -9.44 9.95 15.47
C SER A 214 -7.97 10.28 15.17
N SER A 215 -7.14 9.29 14.84
CA SER A 215 -5.76 9.52 14.39
C SER A 215 -5.19 8.32 13.64
N MET A 216 -4.11 8.57 12.89
CA MET A 216 -3.35 7.51 12.24
C MET A 216 -2.75 6.51 13.25
N ALA A 217 -2.34 6.99 14.42
CA ALA A 217 -1.80 6.15 15.49
C ALA A 217 -2.85 5.16 16.02
N GLN A 218 -4.11 5.60 16.13
CA GLN A 218 -5.21 4.71 16.50
C GLN A 218 -5.49 3.65 15.43
N LEU A 219 -5.51 4.03 14.14
CA LEU A 219 -5.66 3.07 13.05
C LEU A 219 -4.54 2.02 13.07
N LYS A 220 -3.28 2.44 13.20
CA LYS A 220 -2.13 1.52 13.32
C LYS A 220 -2.29 0.55 14.50
N SER A 221 -2.70 1.09 15.66
CA SER A 221 -2.93 0.28 16.87
C SER A 221 -4.07 -0.71 16.67
N ALA A 222 -5.16 -0.30 16.03
CA ALA A 222 -6.32 -1.14 15.77
C ALA A 222 -5.99 -2.27 14.79
N LEU A 223 -5.19 -2.03 13.75
CA LEU A 223 -4.74 -3.05 12.79
C LEU A 223 -3.93 -4.17 13.46
N ALA A 224 -3.24 -3.89 14.57
CA ALA A 224 -2.49 -4.88 15.34
C ALA A 224 -3.38 -5.76 16.25
N VAL A 225 -4.64 -5.37 16.51
CA VAL A 225 -5.53 -6.09 17.42
C VAL A 225 -6.27 -7.20 16.67
N ASN A 226 -6.01 -8.46 17.02
CA ASN A 226 -6.62 -9.62 16.35
C ASN A 226 -8.16 -9.61 16.35
N ALA A 227 -8.78 -9.09 17.41
CA ALA A 227 -10.24 -9.00 17.52
C ALA A 227 -10.88 -8.04 16.50
N ASN A 228 -10.10 -7.14 15.90
CA ASN A 228 -10.56 -6.22 14.86
C ASN A 228 -10.58 -6.84 13.46
N TRP A 229 -10.38 -8.15 13.35
CA TRP A 229 -10.33 -8.87 12.10
C TRP A 229 -11.37 -9.98 12.08
N THR A 230 -12.09 -10.09 10.98
CA THR A 230 -13.06 -11.17 10.77
C THR A 230 -12.57 -12.09 9.67
N THR A 231 -12.88 -13.37 9.84
CA THR A 231 -12.62 -14.42 8.86
C THR A 231 -13.95 -15.08 8.52
N ILE A 232 -14.28 -15.19 7.23
CA ILE A 232 -15.59 -15.70 6.78
C ILE A 232 -15.41 -17.00 5.99
N ALA A 233 -16.11 -18.05 6.40
CA ALA A 233 -16.18 -19.34 5.72
C ALA A 233 -16.99 -19.24 4.42
N GLY A 234 -16.53 -19.87 3.33
CA GLY A 234 -17.31 -20.06 2.11
C GLY A 234 -17.71 -18.80 1.34
N SER A 235 -17.15 -17.62 1.66
CA SER A 235 -17.50 -16.38 0.97
C SER A 235 -17.01 -16.40 -0.48
N ASN A 236 -17.95 -16.22 -1.41
CA ASN A 236 -17.71 -15.90 -2.82
C ASN A 236 -17.93 -14.40 -3.10
N SER A 237 -18.20 -13.62 -2.05
CA SER A 237 -18.67 -12.26 -2.17
C SER A 237 -17.54 -11.29 -2.49
N THR A 238 -17.93 -10.18 -3.11
CA THR A 238 -17.09 -9.17 -3.76
C THR A 238 -15.84 -8.76 -2.96
N PRO A 239 -14.76 -8.41 -3.68
CA PRO A 239 -13.47 -8.11 -3.06
C PRO A 239 -13.52 -6.95 -2.07
N ILE A 240 -12.59 -7.04 -1.11
CA ILE A 240 -12.54 -6.31 0.17
C ILE A 240 -12.81 -4.84 -0.01
N VAL A 241 -13.90 -4.38 0.59
CA VAL A 241 -13.98 -2.98 0.98
C VAL A 241 -14.57 -2.89 2.37
N ALA A 242 -13.67 -2.84 3.35
CA ALA A 242 -14.00 -2.23 4.62
C ALA A 242 -14.15 -0.73 4.32
N ASP A 243 -15.40 -0.30 4.29
CA ASP A 243 -15.84 1.03 3.91
C ASP A 243 -15.04 2.09 4.68
N VAL A 244 -14.38 2.95 3.92
CA VAL A 244 -13.64 4.15 4.36
C VAL A 244 -12.87 3.94 5.68
N LEU A 245 -11.60 3.55 5.60
CA LEU A 245 -10.63 3.90 6.64
C LEU A 245 -10.45 5.44 6.63
N ALA A 246 -11.41 6.15 7.21
CA ALA A 246 -11.32 7.58 7.38
C ALA A 246 -10.50 7.81 8.64
N VAL A 247 -9.28 8.29 8.47
CA VAL A 247 -8.66 9.08 9.53
C VAL A 247 -9.14 10.50 9.31
N THR A 248 -9.99 11.00 10.20
CA THR A 248 -10.21 12.45 10.23
C THR A 248 -8.90 13.05 10.70
N ALA A 249 -8.27 13.88 9.85
CA ALA A 249 -7.20 14.73 10.35
C ALA A 249 -7.85 15.59 11.44
N VAL A 250 -7.49 15.34 12.70
CA VAL A 250 -7.77 16.31 13.76
C VAL A 250 -7.10 17.59 13.28
N PRO A 251 -7.83 18.71 13.15
CA PRO A 251 -7.19 19.98 12.84
C PRO A 251 -6.15 20.19 13.92
N GLU A 252 -4.88 20.06 13.58
CA GLU A 252 -3.84 20.53 14.48
C GLU A 252 -4.14 22.02 14.69
N PRO A 253 -4.30 22.51 15.93
CA PRO A 253 -4.43 23.94 16.15
C PRO A 253 -3.21 24.54 15.48
N GLU A 254 -3.43 25.30 14.40
CA GLU A 254 -2.38 25.73 13.48
C GLU A 254 -1.18 26.12 14.32
N SER A 255 -0.04 25.43 14.18
CA SER A 255 1.11 25.68 15.06
C SER A 255 1.50 27.16 15.03
N TYR A 256 1.15 27.86 13.94
CA TYR A 256 1.18 29.31 13.78
C TYR A 256 0.23 30.07 14.72
N ALA A 257 -1.02 29.63 14.93
CA ALA A 257 -1.94 30.25 15.88
C ALA A 257 -1.45 30.11 17.34
N LEU A 258 -0.91 28.94 17.72
CA LEU A 258 -0.30 28.76 19.05
C LEU A 258 1.02 29.52 19.19
N MET A 259 1.84 29.57 18.15
CA MET A 259 3.07 30.38 18.11
C MET A 259 2.75 31.88 18.20
N LEU A 260 1.76 32.37 17.46
CA LEU A 260 1.31 33.76 17.46
C LEU A 260 0.65 34.14 18.79
N ALA A 261 -0.15 33.25 19.37
CA ALA A 261 -0.70 33.43 20.71
C ALA A 261 0.43 33.49 21.75
N GLY A 262 1.43 32.60 21.66
CA GLY A 262 2.63 32.64 22.50
C GLY A 262 3.40 33.96 22.36
N LEU A 263 3.62 34.43 21.12
CA LEU A 263 4.26 35.72 20.84
C LEU A 263 3.45 36.91 21.37
N ALA A 264 2.12 36.87 21.26
CA ALA A 264 1.25 37.93 21.78
C ALA A 264 1.30 38.03 23.30
N VAL A 265 1.32 36.90 24.01
CA VAL A 265 1.50 36.84 25.47
C VAL A 265 2.87 37.39 25.87
N MET A 266 3.94 36.98 25.19
CA MET A 266 5.29 37.47 25.46
C MET A 266 5.42 38.97 25.16
N GLY A 267 4.83 39.45 24.07
CA GLY A 267 4.76 40.88 23.73
C GLY A 267 3.98 41.70 24.78
N GLY A 268 2.88 41.16 25.30
CA GLY A 268 2.11 41.78 26.39
C GLY A 268 2.89 41.89 27.69
N LEU A 269 3.63 40.84 28.07
CA LEU A 269 4.51 40.84 29.26
C LEU A 269 5.67 41.83 29.10
N ALA A 270 6.31 41.85 27.92
CA ALA A 270 7.39 42.81 27.62
C ALA A 270 6.89 44.26 27.70
N ARG A 271 5.69 44.55 27.15
CA ARG A 271 5.09 45.89 27.21
C ARG A 271 4.75 46.34 28.62
N ARG A 272 4.34 45.41 29.49
CA ARG A 272 4.05 45.72 30.91
C ARG A 272 5.32 46.07 31.69
N ARG A 273 6.46 45.45 31.37
CA ARG A 273 7.77 45.76 31.99
C ARG A 273 8.35 47.11 31.57
N LEU A 274 7.96 47.65 30.41
CA LEU A 274 8.40 48.97 29.94
C LEU A 274 7.56 50.13 30.51
N ARG A 275 6.45 49.83 31.20
CA ARG A 275 5.49 50.82 31.70
C ARG A 275 5.40 50.89 33.24
N GLY A 276 6.18 50.09 33.96
CA GLY A 276 6.34 50.14 35.41
C GLY A 276 7.81 50.32 35.74
#